data_AF-A0A3N5FLX6-F1
#
_entry.id   AF-A0A3N5FLX6-F1
#
_cell.length_a   1.000
_cell.length_b   1.000
_cell.length_c   1.000
_cell.angle_alpha   90.00
_cell.angle_beta   90.00
_cell.angle_gamma   90.00
#
_symmetry.space_group_name_H-M   'P 1'
#
loop_
_entity.id
_entity.type
_entity.pdbx_description
1 polymer ?
#
loop_
_entity_poly.entity_id
_entity_poly.type
_entity_poly.pdbx_seq_one_letter_code
_entity_poly.pdbx_strand_id
1 'polypeptide(L)'
;MKRLTVLAILCMAGAASADTIRLKNGGTLEGVILKEGDGAVVVRLKYATVTLDTTDIEAIDRAKVEPAPAAAPVRLARWDKCIEVVAKRDWAGDLRQIPATVIDKGILLNVPYMSHQSGNYEFNLYGDPDEPAGLEIGITKDLLKSDAAKKECLAVIGALLSDPKDVEALGSLNLKPGKAAREGLTFEITPETAEDAYGGWWISVYSTKLLDEARATEEELKRIAITEEELEKEEEAERERAKKELAERKADDKKKAEEKKKTDPKRVESAGYIGFNPYLFQKQDTKKARKVTSRGGARRFWIRGYHRPRGAGYTRVIRR
;
A
#
# COMPACT_ATOMS: atom_id res chain seq x y z
N MET A 1 14.35 -50.16 -35.71
CA MET A 1 14.19 -49.77 -34.29
C MET A 1 14.46 -48.26 -34.17
N LYS A 2 13.40 -47.44 -34.09
CA LYS A 2 13.52 -45.98 -34.01
C LYS A 2 13.59 -45.57 -32.53
N ARG A 3 14.70 -44.97 -32.11
CA ARG A 3 14.89 -44.47 -30.74
C ARG A 3 14.12 -43.16 -30.60
N LEU A 4 13.13 -43.14 -29.72
CA LEU A 4 12.38 -41.95 -29.32
C LEU A 4 13.18 -41.24 -28.23
N THR A 5 13.77 -40.09 -28.53
CA THR A 5 14.41 -39.24 -27.53
C THR A 5 13.33 -38.36 -26.92
N VAL A 6 12.94 -38.65 -25.67
CA VAL A 6 12.07 -37.79 -24.87
C VAL A 6 12.94 -36.69 -24.27
N LEU A 7 12.79 -35.46 -24.77
CA LEU A 7 13.40 -34.27 -24.18
C LEU A 7 12.54 -33.85 -22.99
N ALA A 8 12.99 -34.16 -21.78
CA ALA A 8 12.37 -33.68 -20.55
C ALA A 8 12.69 -32.18 -20.39
N ILE A 9 11.71 -31.33 -20.66
CA ILE A 9 11.78 -29.90 -20.32
C ILE A 9 11.54 -29.80 -18.82
N LEU A 10 12.64 -29.66 -18.06
CA LEU A 10 12.61 -29.38 -16.64
C LEU A 10 12.24 -27.90 -16.47
N CYS A 11 10.95 -27.62 -16.19
CA CYS A 11 10.51 -26.30 -15.76
C CYS A 11 11.06 -26.03 -14.35
N MET A 12 12.26 -25.45 -14.24
CA MET A 12 12.73 -24.89 -12.98
C MET A 12 12.00 -23.56 -12.75
N ALA A 13 10.89 -23.61 -12.04
CA ALA A 13 10.29 -22.42 -11.44
C ALA A 13 11.28 -21.93 -10.37
N GLY A 14 11.86 -20.75 -10.57
CA GLY A 14 12.69 -20.10 -9.54
C GLY A 14 11.84 -19.91 -8.30
N ALA A 15 12.16 -20.64 -7.24
CA ALA A 15 11.53 -20.47 -5.94
C ALA A 15 12.03 -19.13 -5.38
N ALA A 16 11.22 -18.08 -5.50
CA ALA A 16 11.39 -16.91 -4.65
C ALA A 16 11.24 -17.40 -3.20
N SER A 17 12.28 -17.22 -2.39
CA SER A 17 12.29 -17.60 -0.98
C SER A 17 11.24 -16.78 -0.23
N ALA A 18 10.10 -17.36 0.10
CA ALA A 18 9.05 -16.73 0.89
C ALA A 18 9.20 -17.13 2.36
N ASP A 19 9.19 -16.15 3.26
CA ASP A 19 9.04 -16.38 4.69
C ASP A 19 7.69 -17.04 4.97
N THR A 20 7.68 -17.97 5.92
CA THR A 20 6.44 -18.61 6.39
C THR A 20 6.10 -18.04 7.76
N ILE A 21 4.92 -17.43 7.88
CA ILE A 21 4.42 -16.81 9.10
C ILE A 21 3.31 -17.69 9.64
N ARG A 22 3.51 -18.24 10.83
CA ARG A 22 2.52 -19.04 11.55
C ARG A 22 1.75 -18.14 12.51
N LEU A 23 0.43 -18.17 12.43
CA LEU A 23 -0.49 -17.38 13.24
C LEU A 23 -1.03 -18.21 14.41
N LYS A 24 -1.33 -17.56 15.55
CA LYS A 24 -1.84 -18.22 16.76
C LYS A 24 -3.20 -18.89 16.59
N ASN A 25 -3.94 -18.53 15.54
CA ASN A 25 -5.19 -19.20 15.18
C ASN A 25 -4.97 -20.49 14.36
N GLY A 26 -3.73 -20.92 14.17
CA GLY A 26 -3.34 -22.08 13.36
C GLY A 26 -3.20 -21.79 11.87
N GLY A 27 -3.49 -20.56 11.43
CA GLY A 27 -3.30 -20.12 10.05
C GLY A 27 -1.82 -19.97 9.66
N THR A 28 -1.54 -20.04 8.37
CA THR A 28 -0.20 -19.80 7.82
C THR A 28 -0.27 -18.81 6.67
N LEU A 29 0.75 -17.96 6.57
CA LEU A 29 0.91 -16.99 5.48
C LEU A 29 2.31 -17.12 4.90
N GLU A 30 2.39 -17.24 3.57
CA GLU A 30 3.66 -17.22 2.85
C GLU A 30 3.85 -15.88 2.15
N GLY A 31 4.97 -15.21 2.41
CA GLY A 31 5.29 -13.91 1.83
C GLY A 31 6.69 -13.44 2.17
N VAL A 32 7.07 -12.24 1.74
CA VAL A 32 8.36 -11.64 2.09
C VAL A 32 8.13 -10.56 3.11
N ILE A 33 8.77 -10.64 4.27
CA ILE A 33 8.66 -9.59 5.28
C ILE A 33 9.40 -8.34 4.79
N LEU A 34 8.67 -7.23 4.71
CA LEU A 34 9.20 -5.94 4.26
C LEU A 34 9.67 -5.08 5.42
N LYS A 35 8.93 -5.12 6.54
CA LYS A 35 9.15 -4.28 7.71
C LYS A 35 8.62 -4.96 8.96
N GLU A 36 9.35 -4.78 10.06
CA GLU A 36 8.99 -5.23 11.40
C GLU A 36 9.23 -4.07 12.36
N GLY A 37 8.24 -3.75 13.19
CA GLY A 37 8.33 -2.63 14.14
C GLY A 37 6.95 -2.21 14.62
N ASP A 38 6.91 -1.44 15.71
CA ASP A 38 5.67 -0.82 16.24
C ASP A 38 4.53 -1.81 16.53
N GLY A 39 4.86 -3.07 16.85
CA GLY A 39 3.88 -4.11 17.13
C GLY A 39 3.25 -4.72 15.88
N ALA A 40 3.73 -4.40 14.67
CA ALA A 40 3.23 -4.93 13.41
C ALA A 40 4.33 -5.50 12.50
N VAL A 41 3.93 -6.39 11.60
CA VAL A 41 4.77 -6.96 10.53
C VAL A 41 4.09 -6.70 9.18
N VAL A 42 4.78 -6.04 8.26
CA VAL A 42 4.30 -5.81 6.89
C VAL A 42 4.86 -6.90 5.98
N VAL A 43 3.96 -7.65 5.37
CA VAL A 43 4.26 -8.84 4.55
C VAL A 43 3.86 -8.57 3.10
N ARG A 44 4.80 -8.75 2.17
CA ARG A 44 4.56 -8.76 0.73
C ARG A 44 4.11 -10.13 0.27
N LEU A 45 2.91 -10.21 -0.26
CA LEU A 45 2.42 -11.34 -1.06
C LEU A 45 2.76 -11.10 -2.53
N LYS A 46 2.37 -12.03 -3.42
CA LYS A 46 2.70 -11.92 -4.85
C LYS A 46 2.32 -10.55 -5.46
N TYR A 47 1.09 -10.09 -5.22
CA TYR A 47 0.57 -8.80 -5.71
C TYR A 47 -0.29 -8.10 -4.66
N ALA A 48 0.11 -8.18 -3.39
CA ALA A 48 -0.57 -7.50 -2.29
C ALA A 48 0.37 -7.30 -1.11
N THR A 49 0.00 -6.40 -0.21
CA THR A 49 0.64 -6.28 1.11
C THR A 49 -0.38 -6.58 2.20
N VAL A 50 0.04 -7.26 3.26
CA VAL A 50 -0.76 -7.49 4.46
C VAL A 50 0.02 -7.02 5.68
N THR A 51 -0.64 -6.29 6.56
CA THR A 51 -0.10 -5.91 7.88
C THR A 51 -0.66 -6.85 8.93
N LEU A 52 0.21 -7.50 9.69
CA LEU A 52 -0.15 -8.41 10.78
C LEU A 52 0.24 -7.80 12.11
N ASP A 53 -0.64 -7.89 13.11
CA ASP A 53 -0.27 -7.57 14.49
C ASP A 53 0.65 -8.67 15.04
N THR A 54 1.77 -8.27 15.65
CA THR A 54 2.74 -9.21 16.24
C THR A 54 2.12 -10.09 17.33
N THR A 55 1.03 -9.65 17.96
CA THR A 55 0.28 -10.44 18.94
C THR A 55 -0.49 -11.59 18.32
N ASP A 56 -0.77 -11.57 17.02
CA ASP A 56 -1.42 -12.66 16.28
C ASP A 56 -0.41 -13.67 15.71
N ILE A 57 0.88 -13.33 15.72
CA ILE A 57 1.96 -14.16 15.18
C ILE A 57 2.44 -15.13 16.26
N GLU A 58 2.52 -16.42 15.89
CA GLU A 58 3.09 -17.49 16.71
C GLU A 58 4.59 -17.67 16.42
N ALA A 59 4.96 -17.76 15.13
CA ALA A 59 6.34 -17.96 14.70
C ALA A 59 6.58 -17.43 13.29
N ILE A 60 7.83 -17.08 12.99
CA ILE A 60 8.29 -16.66 11.65
C ILE A 60 9.46 -17.56 11.25
N ASP A 61 9.26 -18.35 10.21
CA ASP A 61 10.29 -19.16 9.58
C ASP A 61 10.82 -18.40 8.37
N ARG A 62 11.97 -17.74 8.55
CA ARG A 62 12.56 -16.92 7.50
C ARG A 62 13.20 -17.79 6.44
N ALA A 63 12.83 -17.53 5.19
CA ALA A 63 13.47 -18.23 4.10
C ALA A 63 14.86 -17.64 3.85
N LYS A 64 15.80 -18.50 3.49
CA LYS A 64 17.15 -18.07 3.13
C LYS A 64 17.03 -17.29 1.82
N VAL A 65 17.39 -16.00 1.85
CA VAL A 65 17.33 -15.13 0.66
C VAL A 65 18.25 -15.70 -0.40
N GLU A 66 17.68 -16.41 -1.36
CA GLU A 66 18.39 -16.76 -2.58
C GLU A 66 18.26 -15.58 -3.55
N PRO A 67 19.37 -15.07 -4.10
CA PRO A 67 19.30 -13.99 -5.05
C PRO A 67 18.48 -14.47 -6.26
N ALA A 68 17.35 -13.81 -6.50
CA ALA A 68 16.58 -14.04 -7.70
C ALA A 68 17.49 -13.82 -8.92
N PRO A 69 17.40 -14.67 -9.96
CA PRO A 69 18.16 -14.46 -11.17
C PRO A 69 17.87 -13.05 -11.71
N ALA A 70 18.94 -12.31 -12.02
CA ALA A 70 18.83 -10.96 -12.55
C ALA A 70 17.99 -10.99 -13.84
N ALA A 71 16.76 -10.51 -13.75
CA ALA A 71 15.96 -10.24 -14.94
C ALA A 71 16.65 -9.13 -15.75
N ALA A 72 16.43 -9.11 -17.06
CA ALA A 72 16.86 -7.99 -17.88
C ALA A 72 16.35 -6.67 -17.27
N PRO A 73 17.17 -5.60 -17.23
CA PRO A 73 16.77 -4.36 -16.60
C PRO A 73 15.58 -3.76 -17.35
N VAL A 74 14.39 -3.91 -16.77
CA VAL A 74 13.22 -3.12 -17.15
C VAL A 74 13.48 -1.70 -16.69
N ARG A 75 13.21 -0.69 -17.54
CA ARG A 75 13.47 0.72 -17.21
C ARG A 75 12.69 1.19 -15.98
N LEU A 76 11.48 0.67 -15.81
CA LEU A 76 10.67 0.82 -14.59
C LEU A 76 10.78 -0.45 -13.73
N ALA A 77 11.07 -0.28 -12.44
CA ALA A 77 11.12 -1.40 -11.50
C ALA A 77 9.77 -2.14 -11.42
N ARG A 78 9.86 -3.46 -11.26
CA ARG A 78 8.71 -4.34 -10.98
C ARG A 78 8.08 -4.03 -9.63
N TRP A 79 6.82 -4.41 -9.48
CA TRP A 79 6.03 -4.29 -8.25
C TRP A 79 6.77 -4.68 -6.98
N ASP A 80 7.43 -5.83 -7.00
CA ASP A 80 8.10 -6.40 -5.83
C ASP A 80 9.24 -5.51 -5.36
N LYS A 81 10.00 -4.94 -6.30
CA LYS A 81 11.05 -3.94 -6.05
C LYS A 81 10.46 -2.60 -5.65
N CYS A 82 9.38 -2.15 -6.28
CA CYS A 82 8.68 -0.92 -5.93
C CYS A 82 8.33 -0.87 -4.45
N ILE A 83 7.61 -1.88 -3.97
CA ILE A 83 7.16 -1.91 -2.58
C ILE A 83 8.32 -2.10 -1.61
N GLU A 84 9.35 -2.86 -1.97
CA GLU A 84 10.56 -2.95 -1.15
C GLU A 84 11.23 -1.59 -0.94
N VAL A 85 11.34 -0.78 -1.99
CA VAL A 85 11.94 0.57 -1.92
C VAL A 85 11.07 1.53 -1.12
N VAL A 86 9.74 1.43 -1.24
CA VAL A 86 8.80 2.28 -0.50
C VAL A 86 8.76 1.89 0.98
N ALA A 87 8.66 0.60 1.31
CA ALA A 87 8.58 0.11 2.68
C ALA A 87 9.82 0.42 3.54
N LYS A 88 10.98 0.60 2.89
CA LYS A 88 12.24 0.97 3.54
C LYS A 88 12.34 2.45 3.91
N ARG A 89 11.36 3.29 3.55
CA ARG A 89 11.37 4.72 3.89
C ARG A 89 10.91 4.93 5.32
N ASP A 90 11.50 5.94 5.97
CA ASP A 90 11.17 6.27 7.36
C ASP A 90 9.70 6.65 7.55
N TRP A 91 9.11 7.32 6.56
CA TRP A 91 7.70 7.70 6.57
C TRP A 91 6.74 6.53 6.30
N ALA A 92 7.23 5.39 5.83
CA ALA A 92 6.42 4.22 5.47
C ALA A 92 6.02 3.37 6.70
N GLY A 93 5.67 4.01 7.82
CA GLY A 93 5.31 3.36 9.09
C GLY A 93 4.03 2.53 9.00
N ASP A 94 3.03 3.08 8.31
CA ASP A 94 1.68 2.52 8.15
C ASP A 94 1.39 2.13 6.70
N LEU A 95 2.43 1.75 5.94
CA LEU A 95 2.30 1.39 4.54
C LEU A 95 1.29 0.26 4.35
N ARG A 96 0.24 0.55 3.59
CA ARG A 96 -0.82 -0.40 3.26
C ARG A 96 -1.26 -0.21 1.82
N GLN A 97 -1.68 -1.30 1.20
CA GLN A 97 -2.43 -1.22 -0.03
C GLN A 97 -3.79 -0.56 0.25
N ILE A 98 -4.14 0.44 -0.54
CA ILE A 98 -5.49 1.02 -0.56
C ILE A 98 -6.17 0.64 -1.87
N PRO A 99 -7.52 0.61 -1.90
CA PRO A 99 -8.21 0.44 -3.16
C PRO A 99 -7.77 1.50 -4.18
N ALA A 100 -7.51 1.12 -5.42
CA ALA A 100 -7.24 2.08 -6.49
C ALA A 100 -8.55 2.73 -6.90
N THR A 101 -8.64 4.05 -7.09
CA THR A 101 -9.80 4.73 -7.70
C THR A 101 -9.79 4.54 -9.21
N VAL A 102 -10.89 4.84 -9.90
CA VAL A 102 -10.90 4.99 -11.36
C VAL A 102 -10.51 6.42 -11.66
N ILE A 103 -9.43 6.54 -12.42
CA ILE A 103 -9.00 7.79 -13.00
C ILE A 103 -9.82 8.02 -14.25
N ASP A 104 -10.58 9.12 -14.27
CA ASP A 104 -11.54 9.47 -15.31
C ASP A 104 -11.04 10.58 -16.26
N LYS A 105 -9.79 11.04 -16.08
CA LYS A 105 -9.17 12.12 -16.85
C LYS A 105 -7.67 11.90 -17.04
N GLY A 106 -7.08 12.65 -17.95
CA GLY A 106 -5.63 12.69 -18.15
C GLY A 106 -5.05 11.42 -18.79
N ILE A 107 -3.72 11.31 -18.79
CA ILE A 107 -3.01 10.24 -19.49
C ILE A 107 -3.25 8.85 -18.86
N LEU A 108 -3.56 8.83 -17.57
CA LEU A 108 -3.80 7.63 -16.76
C LEU A 108 -5.26 7.16 -16.78
N LEU A 109 -6.14 7.83 -17.55
CA LEU A 109 -7.55 7.48 -17.72
C LEU A 109 -7.74 5.97 -17.95
N ASN A 110 -8.53 5.31 -17.13
CA ASN A 110 -8.86 3.90 -17.30
C ASN A 110 -7.66 2.92 -17.31
N VAL A 111 -6.48 3.33 -16.84
CA VAL A 111 -5.35 2.42 -16.68
C VAL A 111 -5.47 1.74 -15.31
N PRO A 112 -5.57 0.39 -15.24
CA PRO A 112 -5.57 -0.31 -13.97
C PRO A 112 -4.27 -0.08 -13.19
N TYR A 113 -4.37 0.05 -11.88
CA TYR A 113 -3.21 0.30 -11.04
C TYR A 113 -3.36 -0.28 -9.63
N MET A 114 -2.24 -0.34 -8.92
CA MET A 114 -2.15 -0.68 -7.51
C MET A 114 -1.76 0.56 -6.73
N SER A 115 -2.50 0.88 -5.67
CA SER A 115 -2.26 2.06 -4.84
C SER A 115 -1.84 1.69 -3.42
N HIS A 116 -0.86 2.41 -2.89
CA HIS A 116 -0.30 2.22 -1.56
C HIS A 116 -0.23 3.55 -0.85
N GLN A 117 -0.63 3.56 0.41
CA GLN A 117 -0.63 4.77 1.22
C GLN A 117 0.12 4.55 2.53
N SER A 118 0.83 5.59 2.95
CA SER A 118 1.37 5.70 4.31
C SER A 118 1.31 7.17 4.73
N GLY A 119 0.51 7.49 5.74
CA GLY A 119 0.18 8.86 6.10
C GLY A 119 -0.36 9.67 4.91
N ASN A 120 0.33 10.76 4.56
CA ASN A 120 -0.02 11.65 3.46
C ASN A 120 0.80 11.38 2.17
N TYR A 121 1.55 10.28 2.10
CA TYR A 121 2.20 9.79 0.88
C TYR A 121 1.32 8.75 0.21
N GLU A 122 1.29 8.76 -1.12
CA GLU A 122 0.63 7.74 -1.94
C GLU A 122 1.54 7.32 -3.09
N PHE A 123 1.67 6.01 -3.30
CA PHE A 123 2.44 5.40 -4.38
C PHE A 123 1.53 4.52 -5.24
N ASN A 124 1.54 4.78 -6.55
CA ASN A 124 0.71 4.12 -7.54
C ASN A 124 1.60 3.43 -8.59
N LEU A 125 1.25 2.19 -8.94
CA LEU A 125 1.87 1.42 -10.02
C LEU A 125 0.82 1.07 -11.06
N TYR A 126 1.01 1.52 -12.30
CA TYR A 126 0.08 1.38 -13.41
C TYR A 126 0.47 0.24 -14.36
N GLY A 127 -0.54 -0.47 -14.86
CA GLY A 127 -0.39 -1.57 -15.82
C GLY A 127 -0.05 -2.92 -15.18
N ASP A 128 0.73 -3.73 -15.87
CA ASP A 128 1.15 -5.05 -15.37
C ASP A 128 2.16 -4.90 -14.21
N PRO A 129 1.92 -5.47 -13.02
CA PRO A 129 2.87 -5.44 -11.90
C PRO A 129 4.26 -6.00 -12.23
N ASP A 130 4.34 -6.93 -13.18
CA ASP A 130 5.61 -7.54 -13.60
C ASP A 130 6.28 -6.77 -14.76
N GLU A 131 5.54 -5.92 -15.47
CA GLU A 131 6.01 -5.03 -16.55
C GLU A 131 5.28 -3.67 -16.49
N PRO A 132 5.60 -2.80 -15.51
CA PRO A 132 4.78 -1.61 -15.26
C PRO A 132 4.79 -0.62 -16.42
N ALA A 133 3.62 -0.06 -16.70
CA ALA A 133 3.43 1.00 -17.70
C ALA A 133 3.73 2.39 -17.15
N GLY A 134 3.59 2.57 -15.83
CA GLY A 134 3.92 3.81 -15.15
C GLY A 134 4.02 3.65 -13.64
N LEU A 135 4.78 4.55 -13.02
CA LEU A 135 4.92 4.71 -11.59
C LEU A 135 4.51 6.14 -11.23
N GLU A 136 3.85 6.31 -10.10
CA GLU A 136 3.53 7.64 -9.57
C GLU A 136 3.70 7.65 -8.06
N ILE A 137 4.22 8.74 -7.53
CA ILE A 137 4.23 8.99 -6.10
C ILE A 137 3.84 10.44 -5.85
N GLY A 138 3.04 10.65 -4.82
CA GLY A 138 2.62 12.00 -4.46
C GLY A 138 2.44 12.19 -2.99
N ILE A 139 2.18 13.45 -2.65
CA ILE A 139 1.92 13.90 -1.31
C ILE A 139 0.66 14.77 -1.28
N THR A 140 -0.06 14.71 -0.18
CA THR A 140 -1.29 15.47 0.03
C THR A 140 -1.25 16.26 1.35
N LYS A 141 -2.24 17.14 1.54
CA LYS A 141 -2.50 17.86 2.80
C LYS A 141 -1.26 18.59 3.32
N ASP A 142 -0.88 18.33 4.57
CA ASP A 142 0.18 19.06 5.28
C ASP A 142 1.57 18.87 4.64
N LEU A 143 1.78 17.80 3.86
CA LEU A 143 3.04 17.55 3.18
C LEU A 143 3.23 18.42 1.92
N LEU A 144 2.18 19.02 1.36
CA LEU A 144 2.27 19.84 0.14
C LEU A 144 3.27 21.01 0.27
N LYS A 145 3.46 21.51 1.50
CA LYS A 145 4.38 22.61 1.84
C LYS A 145 5.80 22.14 2.16
N SER A 146 6.05 20.83 2.17
CA SER A 146 7.33 20.25 2.56
C SER A 146 8.18 19.91 1.32
N ASP A 147 9.16 20.75 1.02
CA ASP A 147 10.15 20.45 -0.01
C ASP A 147 10.96 19.19 0.31
N ALA A 148 11.15 18.88 1.60
CA ALA A 148 11.77 17.63 2.02
C ALA A 148 10.93 16.42 1.56
N ALA A 149 9.61 16.47 1.76
CA ALA A 149 8.71 15.39 1.31
C ALA A 149 8.72 15.26 -0.22
N LYS A 150 8.72 16.37 -0.96
CA LYS A 150 8.82 16.35 -2.43
C LYS A 150 10.16 15.76 -2.91
N LYS A 151 11.26 16.07 -2.23
CA LYS A 151 12.59 15.48 -2.50
C LYS A 151 12.62 13.98 -2.18
N GLU A 152 11.95 13.53 -1.12
CA GLU A 152 11.79 12.11 -0.84
C GLU A 152 11.03 11.40 -1.95
N CYS A 153 9.98 12.00 -2.50
CA CYS A 153 9.27 11.45 -3.66
C CYS A 153 10.20 11.32 -4.89
N LEU A 154 11.04 12.31 -5.18
CA LEU A 154 12.08 12.20 -6.23
C LEU A 154 13.06 11.07 -5.94
N ALA A 155 13.53 10.93 -4.69
CA ALA A 155 14.49 9.92 -4.29
C ALA A 155 13.91 8.49 -4.37
N VAL A 156 12.61 8.34 -4.13
CA VAL A 156 11.89 7.08 -4.31
C VAL A 156 11.83 6.72 -5.79
N ILE A 157 11.31 7.60 -6.65
CA ILE A 157 11.20 7.30 -8.09
C ILE A 157 12.59 7.10 -8.71
N GLY A 158 13.57 7.92 -8.35
CA GLY A 158 14.95 7.75 -8.82
C GLY A 158 15.55 6.38 -8.48
N ALA A 159 15.22 5.81 -7.32
CA ALA A 159 15.66 4.48 -6.93
C ALA A 159 14.93 3.33 -7.66
N LEU A 160 13.85 3.64 -8.39
CA LEU A 160 13.05 2.70 -9.17
C LEU A 160 13.36 2.74 -10.67
N LEU A 161 14.26 3.62 -11.09
CA LEU A 161 14.75 3.73 -12.46
C LEU A 161 16.07 2.98 -12.59
N SER A 162 16.17 2.09 -13.59
CA SER A 162 17.38 1.31 -13.81
C SER A 162 18.43 2.03 -14.66
N ASP A 163 18.03 3.04 -15.44
CA ASP A 163 18.94 3.85 -16.26
C ASP A 163 19.30 5.17 -15.54
N PRO A 164 20.59 5.44 -15.25
CA PRO A 164 21.03 6.69 -14.63
C PRO A 164 20.59 7.95 -15.39
N LYS A 165 20.46 7.89 -16.72
CA LYS A 165 19.98 9.03 -17.52
C LYS A 165 18.51 9.33 -17.32
N ASP A 166 17.71 8.34 -16.90
CA ASP A 166 16.32 8.56 -16.48
C ASP A 166 16.27 9.28 -15.14
N VAL A 167 17.19 8.97 -14.23
CA VAL A 167 17.33 9.69 -12.96
C VAL A 167 17.73 11.14 -13.20
N GLU A 168 18.65 11.40 -14.14
CA GLU A 168 19.01 12.76 -14.57
C GLU A 168 17.83 13.51 -15.20
N ALA A 169 17.07 12.86 -16.09
CA ALA A 169 15.88 13.43 -16.70
C ALA A 169 14.83 13.82 -15.65
N LEU A 170 14.58 12.94 -14.68
CA LEU A 170 13.71 13.22 -13.54
C LEU A 170 14.22 14.40 -12.70
N GLY A 171 15.51 14.41 -12.38
CA GLY A 171 16.16 15.46 -11.59
C GLY A 171 16.10 16.84 -12.24
N SER A 172 16.09 16.89 -13.58
CA SER A 172 16.03 18.15 -14.34
C SER A 172 14.74 18.96 -14.11
N LEU A 173 13.65 18.31 -13.68
CA LEU A 173 12.38 18.99 -13.37
C LEU A 173 12.47 19.85 -12.10
N ASN A 174 13.43 19.58 -11.20
CA ASN A 174 13.75 20.38 -10.02
C ASN A 174 12.50 20.81 -9.19
N LEU A 175 11.61 19.86 -8.90
CA LEU A 175 10.35 20.05 -8.16
C LEU A 175 9.32 20.98 -8.83
N LYS A 176 9.59 21.47 -10.05
CA LYS A 176 8.69 22.39 -10.76
C LYS A 176 7.71 21.60 -11.62
N PRO A 177 6.45 22.08 -11.73
CA PRO A 177 5.50 21.56 -12.68
C PRO A 177 6.09 21.52 -14.09
N GLY A 178 5.91 20.41 -14.79
CA GLY A 178 6.45 20.25 -16.14
C GLY A 178 6.59 18.80 -16.55
N LYS A 179 6.99 18.62 -17.80
CA LYS A 179 7.26 17.32 -18.39
C LYS A 179 8.63 17.29 -19.03
N ALA A 180 9.29 16.14 -18.95
CA ALA A 180 10.46 15.78 -19.74
C ALA A 180 10.18 14.45 -20.42
N ALA A 181 10.70 14.25 -21.63
CA ALA A 181 10.56 12.98 -22.36
C ALA A 181 11.93 12.44 -22.72
N ARG A 182 12.12 11.13 -22.54
CA ARG A 182 13.35 10.44 -22.93
C ARG A 182 13.06 9.02 -23.39
N GLU A 183 13.39 8.75 -24.65
CA GLU A 183 13.40 7.39 -25.22
C GLU A 183 12.10 6.62 -24.93
N GLY A 184 10.94 7.27 -25.10
CA GLY A 184 9.63 6.65 -24.88
C GLY A 184 9.11 6.62 -23.43
N LEU A 185 9.85 7.19 -22.47
CA LEU A 185 9.34 7.53 -21.14
C LEU A 185 9.06 9.03 -21.03
N THR A 186 8.02 9.36 -20.28
CA THR A 186 7.66 10.72 -19.86
C THR A 186 7.84 10.82 -18.35
N PHE A 187 8.46 11.90 -17.90
CA PHE A 187 8.64 12.28 -16.51
C PHE A 187 7.81 13.53 -16.30
N GLU A 188 6.94 13.53 -15.30
CA GLU A 188 5.98 14.60 -15.08
C GLU A 188 5.92 14.96 -13.61
N ILE A 189 5.89 16.26 -13.33
CA ILE A 189 5.50 16.80 -12.03
C ILE A 189 4.17 17.51 -12.21
N THR A 190 3.14 17.00 -11.53
CA THR A 190 1.79 17.56 -11.54
C THR A 190 1.57 18.35 -10.25
N PRO A 191 1.30 19.66 -10.31
CA PRO A 191 1.03 20.47 -9.13
C PRO A 191 -0.34 20.14 -8.54
N GLU A 192 -0.52 20.42 -7.26
CA GLU A 192 -1.78 20.24 -6.53
C GLU A 192 -2.95 21.06 -7.06
N THR A 193 -2.67 22.08 -7.86
CA THR A 193 -3.66 22.92 -8.54
C THR A 193 -4.14 22.36 -9.87
N ALA A 194 -3.54 21.27 -10.37
CA ALA A 194 -4.00 20.62 -11.59
C ALA A 194 -5.35 19.91 -11.36
N GLU A 195 -6.17 19.83 -12.41
CA GLU A 195 -7.51 19.27 -12.31
C GLU A 195 -7.50 17.76 -11.99
N ASP A 196 -6.52 17.05 -12.55
CA ASP A 196 -6.30 15.61 -12.39
C ASP A 196 -5.38 15.27 -11.20
N ALA A 197 -4.92 16.27 -10.44
CA ALA A 197 -4.13 16.06 -9.23
C ALA A 197 -4.98 15.70 -8.00
N TYR A 198 -6.29 15.96 -8.03
CA TYR A 198 -7.21 15.78 -6.89
C TYR A 198 -6.68 16.39 -5.57
N GLY A 199 -5.97 17.51 -5.66
CA GLY A 199 -5.36 18.22 -4.51
C GLY A 199 -4.04 17.64 -4.01
N GLY A 200 -3.44 16.69 -4.72
CA GLY A 200 -2.11 16.13 -4.44
C GLY A 200 -1.03 16.71 -5.35
N TRP A 201 0.22 16.72 -4.87
CA TRP A 201 1.39 17.00 -5.72
C TRP A 201 2.01 15.66 -6.11
N TRP A 202 2.22 15.43 -7.42
CA TRP A 202 2.60 14.12 -7.96
C TRP A 202 3.88 14.17 -8.79
N ILE A 203 4.65 13.09 -8.72
CA ILE A 203 5.69 12.73 -9.70
C ILE A 203 5.23 11.47 -10.40
N SER A 204 5.13 11.52 -11.73
CA SER A 204 4.74 10.37 -12.54
C SER A 204 5.84 10.07 -13.57
N VAL A 205 6.20 8.79 -13.72
CA VAL A 205 7.09 8.31 -14.79
C VAL A 205 6.40 7.19 -15.54
N TYR A 206 6.15 7.38 -16.84
CA TYR A 206 5.32 6.45 -17.60
C TYR A 206 5.73 6.34 -19.06
N SER A 207 5.40 5.21 -19.68
CA SER A 207 5.43 5.05 -21.13
C SER A 207 4.02 5.19 -21.69
N THR A 208 3.79 6.21 -22.52
CA THR A 208 2.48 6.39 -23.19
C THR A 208 2.05 5.14 -23.95
N LYS A 209 2.99 4.50 -24.65
CA LYS A 209 2.72 3.26 -25.39
C LYS A 209 2.22 2.14 -24.46
N LEU A 210 2.92 1.89 -23.36
CA LEU A 210 2.53 0.83 -22.42
C LEU A 210 1.25 1.18 -21.67
N LEU A 211 1.00 2.47 -21.38
CA LEU A 211 -0.27 2.91 -20.79
C LEU A 211 -1.44 2.64 -21.75
N ASP A 212 -1.26 2.88 -23.04
CA ASP A 212 -2.29 2.61 -24.04
C ASP A 212 -2.56 1.11 -24.20
N GLU A 213 -1.52 0.28 -24.13
CA GLU A 213 -1.64 -1.20 -24.14
C GLU A 213 -2.30 -1.73 -22.87
N ALA A 214 -2.08 -1.09 -21.72
CA ALA A 214 -2.65 -1.48 -20.44
C ALA A 214 -4.06 -0.92 -20.19
N ARG A 215 -4.54 0.01 -21.02
CA ARG A 215 -5.79 0.73 -20.78
C ARG A 215 -6.98 -0.22 -20.86
N ALA A 216 -7.76 -0.29 -19.78
CA ALA A 216 -8.96 -1.09 -19.75
C ALA A 216 -10.10 -0.37 -20.50
N THR A 217 -10.97 -1.16 -21.12
CA THR A 217 -12.27 -0.68 -21.60
C THR A 217 -13.16 -0.26 -20.42
N GLU A 218 -14.18 0.57 -20.67
CA GLU A 218 -15.14 0.93 -19.63
C GLU A 218 -15.87 -0.30 -19.08
N GLU A 219 -16.14 -1.29 -19.92
CA GLU A 219 -16.77 -2.55 -19.54
C GLU A 219 -15.87 -3.39 -18.64
N GLU A 220 -14.58 -3.45 -18.93
CA GLU A 220 -13.61 -4.14 -18.07
C GLU A 220 -13.49 -3.42 -16.74
N LEU A 221 -13.36 -2.09 -16.76
CA LEU A 221 -13.36 -1.27 -15.55
C LEU A 221 -14.57 -1.57 -14.70
N LYS A 222 -15.80 -1.51 -15.22
CA LYS A 222 -17.01 -1.81 -14.42
C LYS A 222 -16.98 -3.18 -13.72
N ARG A 223 -16.26 -4.16 -14.26
CA ARG A 223 -16.14 -5.51 -13.65
C ARG A 223 -15.05 -5.57 -12.61
N ILE A 224 -13.93 -4.94 -12.90
CA ILE A 224 -12.82 -4.89 -11.96
C ILE A 224 -13.03 -3.77 -10.96
N ALA A 225 -14.02 -2.88 -11.13
CA ALA A 225 -14.19 -1.71 -10.31
C ALA A 225 -15.10 -1.88 -9.10
N ILE A 226 -14.74 -1.24 -7.99
CA ILE A 226 -15.71 -0.89 -6.93
C ILE A 226 -16.18 0.55 -7.14
N THR A 227 -17.28 1.03 -6.58
CA THR A 227 -17.77 2.41 -6.78
C THR A 227 -17.47 3.28 -5.56
N GLU A 228 -17.43 4.63 -5.67
CA GLU A 228 -17.26 5.52 -4.50
C GLU A 228 -18.26 5.21 -3.41
N GLU A 229 -19.50 5.00 -3.81
CA GLU A 229 -20.58 4.62 -2.91
C GLU A 229 -20.34 3.26 -2.25
N GLU A 230 -19.82 2.27 -2.98
CA GLU A 230 -19.46 0.98 -2.41
C GLU A 230 -18.30 1.08 -1.42
N LEU A 231 -17.28 1.90 -1.73
CA LEU A 231 -16.19 2.12 -0.78
C LEU A 231 -16.67 2.87 0.46
N GLU A 232 -17.45 3.94 0.31
CA GLU A 232 -18.01 4.67 1.46
C GLU A 232 -18.82 3.74 2.37
N LYS A 233 -19.61 2.83 1.78
CA LYS A 233 -20.33 1.79 2.54
C LYS A 233 -19.38 0.81 3.23
N GLU A 234 -18.29 0.42 2.57
CA GLU A 234 -17.29 -0.48 3.16
C GLU A 234 -16.53 0.19 4.31
N GLU A 235 -16.09 1.44 4.13
CA GLU A 235 -15.47 2.26 5.18
C GLU A 235 -16.43 2.51 6.35
N GLU A 236 -17.70 2.80 6.08
CA GLU A 236 -18.70 2.99 7.14
C GLU A 236 -18.93 1.68 7.91
N ALA A 237 -19.06 0.56 7.19
CA ALA A 237 -19.19 -0.76 7.80
C ALA A 237 -17.96 -1.12 8.66
N GLU A 238 -16.75 -0.81 8.19
CA GLU A 238 -15.52 -1.03 8.94
C GLU A 238 -15.46 -0.14 10.19
N ARG A 239 -15.83 1.15 10.09
CA ARG A 239 -15.92 2.06 11.23
C ARG A 239 -16.92 1.57 12.28
N GLU A 240 -18.07 1.07 11.86
CA GLU A 240 -19.08 0.51 12.78
C GLU A 240 -18.59 -0.80 13.43
N ARG A 241 -17.89 -1.67 12.69
CA ARG A 241 -17.24 -2.86 13.26
C ARG A 241 -16.18 -2.49 14.30
N ALA A 242 -15.28 -1.56 13.98
CA ALA A 242 -14.24 -1.09 14.89
C ALA A 242 -14.83 -0.45 16.16
N LYS A 243 -15.92 0.34 16.03
CA LYS A 243 -16.64 0.88 17.19
C LYS A 243 -17.23 -0.22 18.07
N LYS A 244 -17.84 -1.24 17.46
CA LYS A 244 -18.43 -2.37 18.19
C LYS A 244 -17.36 -3.16 18.94
N GLU A 245 -16.26 -3.49 18.29
CA GLU A 245 -15.14 -4.21 18.89
C GLU A 245 -14.53 -3.41 20.06
N LEU A 246 -14.34 -2.10 19.89
CA LEU A 246 -13.86 -1.23 20.96
C LEU A 246 -14.83 -1.19 22.16
N ALA A 247 -16.13 -1.20 21.91
CA ALA A 247 -17.15 -1.24 22.95
C ALA A 247 -17.12 -2.57 23.72
N GLU A 248 -16.98 -3.69 23.01
CA GLU A 248 -16.84 -5.03 23.60
C GLU A 248 -15.57 -5.14 24.46
N ARG A 249 -14.41 -4.70 23.95
CA ARG A 249 -13.15 -4.67 24.72
C ARG A 249 -13.27 -3.84 26.00
N LYS A 250 -13.91 -2.66 25.92
CA LYS A 250 -14.16 -1.81 27.11
C LYS A 250 -15.08 -2.47 28.12
N ALA A 251 -16.09 -3.23 27.66
CA ALA A 251 -16.98 -3.97 28.55
C ALA A 251 -16.25 -5.11 29.26
N ASP A 252 -15.41 -5.86 28.54
CA ASP A 252 -14.59 -6.93 29.10
C ASP A 252 -13.57 -6.40 30.12
N ASP A 253 -12.89 -5.30 29.81
CA ASP A 253 -11.94 -4.67 30.73
C ASP A 253 -12.63 -4.17 32.01
N LYS A 254 -13.83 -3.60 31.88
CA LYS A 254 -14.64 -3.19 33.03
C LYS A 254 -15.03 -4.41 33.89
N LYS A 255 -15.47 -5.50 33.26
CA LYS A 255 -15.84 -6.74 33.97
C LYS A 255 -14.65 -7.34 34.70
N LYS A 256 -13.48 -7.43 34.06
CA LYS A 256 -12.22 -7.87 34.69
C LYS A 256 -11.81 -6.98 35.86
N ALA A 257 -11.97 -5.67 35.75
CA ALA A 257 -11.67 -4.73 36.83
C ALA A 257 -12.63 -4.91 38.03
N GLU A 258 -13.91 -5.18 37.78
CA GLU A 258 -14.91 -5.47 38.83
C GLU A 258 -14.68 -6.83 39.50
N GLU A 259 -14.32 -7.87 38.74
CA GLU A 259 -13.95 -9.18 39.28
C GLU A 259 -12.69 -9.09 40.15
N LYS A 260 -11.65 -8.36 39.69
CA LYS A 260 -10.43 -8.12 40.47
C LYS A 260 -10.70 -7.40 41.79
N LYS A 261 -11.67 -6.47 41.82
CA LYS A 261 -12.12 -5.80 43.07
C LYS A 261 -12.84 -6.76 44.02
N LYS A 262 -13.50 -7.80 43.53
CA LYS A 262 -14.20 -8.80 44.35
C LYS A 262 -13.27 -9.88 44.90
N THR A 263 -12.21 -10.23 44.17
CA THR A 263 -11.26 -11.30 44.55
C THR A 263 -10.13 -10.83 45.46
N ASP A 264 -10.02 -9.53 45.75
CA ASP A 264 -9.03 -8.97 46.68
C ASP A 264 -9.70 -8.26 47.87
N PRO A 265 -10.42 -9.01 48.76
CA PRO A 265 -11.00 -8.42 49.94
C PRO A 265 -9.89 -8.21 50.99
N LYS A 266 -9.54 -6.94 51.20
CA LYS A 266 -8.65 -6.39 52.25
C LYS A 266 -7.18 -6.24 51.87
N ARG A 267 -6.88 -5.16 51.15
CA ARG A 267 -5.76 -4.31 51.57
C ARG A 267 -6.25 -3.53 52.79
N VAL A 268 -5.90 -4.02 53.98
CA VAL A 268 -6.08 -3.30 55.24
C VAL A 268 -5.45 -1.93 55.07
N GLU A 269 -6.26 -0.87 55.16
CA GLU A 269 -5.78 0.50 55.21
C GLU A 269 -4.93 0.65 56.48
N SER A 270 -3.60 0.64 56.31
CA SER A 270 -2.72 1.21 57.30
C SER A 270 -2.97 2.72 57.29
N ALA A 271 -3.68 3.20 58.30
CA ALA A 271 -3.75 4.62 58.61
C ALA A 271 -2.32 5.19 58.70
N GLY A 272 -2.01 6.17 57.85
CA GLY A 272 -0.73 6.85 57.92
C GLY A 272 -0.36 7.56 56.62
N TYR A 273 -0.80 8.82 56.50
CA TYR A 273 0.04 10.01 56.26
C TYR A 273 -0.67 11.02 55.35
N ILE A 274 -1.18 12.09 55.97
CA ILE A 274 -1.69 13.29 55.28
C ILE A 274 -0.48 14.13 54.89
N GLY A 275 0.02 13.92 53.67
CA GLY A 275 0.99 14.81 53.02
C GLY A 275 0.25 15.84 52.16
N PHE A 276 0.04 17.03 52.70
CA PHE A 276 -0.48 18.20 52.00
C PHE A 276 0.54 18.65 50.93
N ASN A 277 0.19 18.56 49.64
CA ASN A 277 0.98 19.17 48.56
C ASN A 277 0.15 20.28 47.89
N PRO A 278 0.40 21.56 48.20
CA PRO A 278 -0.44 22.66 47.77
C PRO A 278 0.17 23.45 46.60
N TYR A 279 0.58 22.82 45.49
CA TYR A 279 0.84 23.56 44.25
C TYR A 279 0.65 22.66 43.02
N LEU A 280 -0.42 22.91 42.26
CA LEU A 280 -0.41 23.11 40.80
C LEU A 280 -1.84 23.05 40.23
N PHE A 281 -2.45 24.23 40.22
CA PHE A 281 -3.45 24.65 39.24
C PHE A 281 -2.81 24.73 37.85
N GLN A 282 -3.46 24.21 36.81
CA GLN A 282 -4.07 25.05 35.76
C GLN A 282 -4.83 24.20 34.74
N LYS A 283 -6.14 24.44 34.67
CA LYS A 283 -7.02 24.06 33.57
C LYS A 283 -6.72 24.95 32.36
N GLN A 284 -6.67 24.36 31.17
CA GLN A 284 -7.08 25.06 29.95
C GLN A 284 -7.99 24.16 29.11
N ASP A 285 -9.25 24.58 29.04
CA ASP A 285 -10.23 24.20 28.04
C ASP A 285 -9.82 24.75 26.67
N THR A 286 -9.88 23.95 25.62
CA THR A 286 -10.30 24.43 24.29
C THR A 286 -10.99 23.32 23.48
N LYS A 287 -12.34 23.41 23.44
CA LYS A 287 -13.16 22.84 22.37
C LYS A 287 -13.20 23.84 21.20
N LYS A 288 -12.97 23.36 19.97
CA LYS A 288 -13.74 23.64 18.74
C LYS A 288 -12.95 23.22 17.48
N ALA A 289 -13.21 22.03 16.96
CA ALA A 289 -12.86 21.69 15.58
C ALA A 289 -14.01 22.11 14.66
N ARG A 290 -13.71 22.97 13.68
CA ARG A 290 -14.64 23.45 12.65
C ARG A 290 -14.68 22.41 11.52
N LYS A 291 -15.89 22.00 11.13
CA LYS A 291 -16.18 21.18 9.96
C LYS A 291 -16.05 22.05 8.70
N VAL A 292 -15.11 21.73 7.80
CA VAL A 292 -15.05 22.32 6.45
C VAL A 292 -15.46 21.22 5.49
N THR A 293 -16.63 21.37 4.87
CA THR A 293 -17.11 20.53 3.78
C THR A 293 -16.74 21.22 2.46
N SER A 294 -15.85 20.63 1.66
CA SER A 294 -15.69 21.01 0.25
C SER A 294 -16.54 20.09 -0.61
N ARG A 295 -17.53 20.67 -1.29
CA ARG A 295 -18.26 20.07 -2.41
C ARG A 295 -17.34 20.13 -3.64
N GLY A 296 -17.04 18.98 -4.23
CA GLY A 296 -16.43 18.86 -5.55
C GLY A 296 -16.88 17.54 -6.14
N GLY A 297 -17.84 17.59 -7.06
CA GLY A 297 -18.42 16.40 -7.68
C GLY A 297 -17.52 15.87 -8.79
N ALA A 298 -16.90 14.73 -8.55
CA ALA A 298 -16.44 13.79 -9.57
C ALA A 298 -16.88 12.41 -9.09
N ARG A 299 -17.53 11.62 -9.94
CA ARG A 299 -18.03 10.29 -9.56
C ARG A 299 -16.84 9.33 -9.60
N ARG A 300 -16.36 8.89 -8.45
CA ARG A 300 -15.24 7.96 -8.39
C ARG A 300 -15.75 6.53 -8.53
N PHE A 301 -14.98 5.72 -9.23
CA PHE A 301 -15.05 4.27 -9.15
C PHE A 301 -13.69 3.82 -8.55
N TRP A 302 -13.45 2.54 -8.36
CA TRP A 302 -12.33 1.91 -7.66
C TRP A 302 -11.96 0.61 -8.36
N ILE A 303 -10.97 -0.20 -7.96
CA ILE A 303 -10.66 -1.53 -8.57
C ILE A 303 -10.54 -2.64 -7.51
N ARG A 304 -11.42 -3.65 -7.57
CA ARG A 304 -11.37 -4.96 -6.90
C ARG A 304 -10.05 -5.66 -7.24
N GLY A 305 -9.25 -5.91 -6.21
CA GLY A 305 -7.95 -6.57 -6.33
C GLY A 305 -8.01 -7.86 -7.15
N TYR A 306 -6.99 -8.07 -7.98
CA TYR A 306 -6.81 -9.26 -8.81
C TYR A 306 -6.78 -10.53 -7.95
N HIS A 307 -7.93 -11.18 -7.80
CA HIS A 307 -8.01 -12.57 -7.37
C HIS A 307 -8.37 -13.42 -8.58
N ARG A 308 -7.36 -14.05 -9.17
CA ARG A 308 -7.57 -15.01 -10.25
C ARG A 308 -8.34 -16.21 -9.68
N PRO A 309 -9.48 -16.64 -10.27
CA PRO A 309 -10.11 -17.87 -9.87
C PRO A 309 -9.15 -19.03 -10.09
N ARG A 310 -8.91 -19.85 -9.06
CA ARG A 310 -8.25 -21.14 -9.23
C ARG A 310 -9.14 -22.03 -10.09
N GLY A 311 -8.64 -22.45 -11.25
CA GLY A 311 -9.19 -23.57 -12.02
C GLY A 311 -10.00 -23.21 -13.25
N ALA A 312 -9.32 -22.91 -14.35
CA ALA A 312 -9.83 -23.16 -15.71
C ALA A 312 -8.64 -23.50 -16.61
N GLY A 313 -8.40 -24.80 -16.82
CA GLY A 313 -7.42 -25.26 -17.79
C GLY A 313 -7.94 -25.01 -19.20
N TYR A 314 -7.15 -24.34 -20.04
CA TYR A 314 -7.41 -24.30 -21.47
C TYR A 314 -6.70 -25.45 -22.15
N THR A 315 -7.48 -26.44 -22.60
CA THR A 315 -7.04 -27.46 -23.54
C THR A 315 -6.87 -26.83 -24.91
N ARG A 316 -5.62 -26.76 -25.40
CA ARG A 316 -5.31 -26.31 -26.76
C ARG A 316 -5.70 -27.40 -27.75
N VAL A 317 -6.82 -27.24 -28.44
CA VAL A 317 -7.13 -28.09 -29.61
C VAL A 317 -6.30 -27.60 -30.78
N ILE A 318 -5.24 -28.34 -31.10
CA ILE A 318 -4.52 -28.19 -32.37
C ILE A 318 -5.28 -29.02 -33.40
N ARG A 319 -5.94 -28.37 -34.38
CA ARG A 319 -6.32 -29.04 -35.62
C ARG A 319 -5.16 -28.96 -36.60
N ARG A 320 -4.78 -30.12 -37.13
CA ARG A 320 -3.87 -30.29 -38.26
C ARG A 320 -4.53 -29.82 -39.55
#